data_AF-A0A4V3MUR4-F1
#
_entry.id   AF-A0A4V3MUR4-F1
#
_cell.length_a   1.000
_cell.length_b   1.000
_cell.length_c   1.000
_cell.angle_alpha   90.00
_cell.angle_beta   90.00
_cell.angle_gamma   90.00
#
_symmetry.space_group_name_H-M   'P 1'
#
loop_
_entity.id
_entity.type
_entity.pdbx_description
1 polymer ?
#
loop_
_entity_poly.entity_id
_entity_poly.type
_entity_poly.pdbx_seq_one_letter_code
_entity_poly.pdbx_strand_id
1 'polypeptide(L)'
;HSWQHMLDLFLSRGLTPVAQSTTSSFELQRSMVANGFGVAVSYTRPHGDLSYDGLPLVCKPLADPLPMQRIILAHDTRQRLSKAALAFIEVAKAWFASHDVFTG
;
A
#
# COMPACT_ATOMS: atom_id res chain seq x y z
N HIS A 1 -5.31 -4.62 10.53
CA HIS A 1 -4.03 -5.30 10.27
C HIS A 1 -2.94 -4.37 9.71
N SER A 2 -3.24 -3.40 8.83
CA SER A 2 -2.24 -2.50 8.23
C SER A 2 -1.49 -1.60 9.23
N TRP A 3 -2.20 -1.04 10.21
CA TRP A 3 -1.60 -0.13 11.20
C TRP A 3 -0.50 -0.77 12.05
N GLN A 4 -0.75 -1.99 12.56
CA GLN A 4 0.25 -2.70 13.37
C GLN A 4 1.54 -2.96 12.58
N HIS A 5 1.41 -3.38 11.32
CA HIS A 5 2.58 -3.59 10.47
C HIS A 5 3.40 -2.31 10.26
N MET A 6 2.73 -1.16 10.12
CA MET A 6 3.40 0.12 9.99
C MET A 6 4.15 0.50 11.28
N LEU A 7 3.54 0.29 12.45
CA LEU A 7 4.22 0.47 13.73
C LEU A 7 5.44 -0.45 13.85
N ASP A 8 5.30 -1.71 13.46
CA ASP A 8 6.39 -2.69 13.52
C ASP A 8 7.59 -2.26 12.66
N LEU A 9 7.38 -1.57 11.53
CA LEU A 9 8.47 -0.99 10.74
C LEU A 9 9.32 -0.01 11.57
N PHE A 10 8.67 0.92 12.28
CA PHE A 10 9.38 1.90 13.11
C PHE A 10 10.03 1.23 14.32
N LEU A 11 9.28 0.35 15.02
CA LEU A 11 9.78 -0.33 16.22
C LEU A 11 10.98 -1.24 15.90
N SER A 12 10.99 -1.92 14.74
CA SER A 12 12.13 -2.73 14.30
C SER A 12 13.41 -1.93 14.09
N ARG A 13 13.31 -0.60 13.98
CA ARG A 13 14.44 0.35 13.87
C ARG A 13 14.70 1.13 15.15
N GLY A 14 14.06 0.76 16.27
CA GLY A 14 14.17 1.48 17.55
C GLY A 14 13.48 2.84 17.55
N LEU A 15 12.61 3.13 16.56
CA LEU A 15 11.86 4.37 16.45
C LEU A 15 10.48 4.21 17.10
N THR A 16 10.02 5.26 17.79
CA THR A 16 8.69 5.31 18.40
C THR A 16 7.85 6.36 17.67
N PRO A 17 6.98 5.97 16.72
CA PRO A 17 6.19 6.93 15.96
C PRO A 17 5.07 7.51 16.84
N VAL A 18 4.86 8.82 16.74
CA VAL A 18 3.74 9.50 17.42
C VAL A 18 2.56 9.57 16.45
N ALA A 19 1.52 8.78 16.73
CA ALA A 19 0.28 8.81 15.96
C ALA A 19 -0.67 9.86 16.56
N GLN A 20 -0.72 11.06 15.98
CA GLN A 20 -1.67 12.10 16.43
C GLN A 20 -3.12 11.79 16.05
N SER A 21 -3.34 11.03 14.97
CA SER A 21 -4.67 10.70 14.49
C SER A 21 -4.66 9.39 13.71
N THR A 22 -5.74 8.62 13.83
CA THR A 22 -6.02 7.47 12.98
C THR A 22 -7.05 7.85 11.94
N THR A 23 -6.79 7.59 10.67
CA THR A 23 -7.74 7.87 9.59
C THR A 23 -8.51 6.62 9.21
N SER A 24 -9.81 6.78 8.95
CA SER A 24 -10.71 5.69 8.56
C SER A 24 -10.60 5.28 7.10
N SER A 25 -9.99 6.13 6.25
CA SER A 25 -9.76 5.85 4.84
C SER A 25 -8.41 6.38 4.36
N PHE A 26 -7.94 5.80 3.25
CA PHE A 26 -6.70 6.23 2.60
C PHE A 26 -6.81 7.66 2.05
N GLU A 27 -7.96 8.02 1.49
CA GLU A 27 -8.12 9.37 0.93
C GLU A 27 -8.25 10.44 2.03
N LEU A 28 -8.88 10.12 3.15
CA LEU A 28 -8.87 11.02 4.31
C LEU A 28 -7.43 11.27 4.79
N GLN A 29 -6.58 10.25 4.80
CA GLN A 29 -5.16 10.39 5.09
C GLN A 29 -4.46 11.36 4.12
N ARG A 30 -4.74 11.22 2.81
CA ARG A 30 -4.19 12.08 1.76
C ARG A 30 -4.62 13.53 1.95
N SER A 31 -5.91 13.80 2.15
CA SER A 31 -6.40 15.15 2.45
C SER A 31 -5.76 15.74 3.71
N MET A 32 -5.62 14.96 4.79
CA MET A 32 -4.97 15.43 6.03
C MET A 32 -3.51 15.83 5.80
N VAL A 33 -2.74 15.02 5.06
CA VAL A 33 -1.34 15.35 4.72
C VAL A 33 -1.28 16.59 3.82
N ALA A 34 -2.14 16.67 2.80
CA ALA A 34 -2.17 17.81 1.88
C ALA A 34 -2.56 19.13 2.59
N ASN A 35 -3.36 19.05 3.65
CA ASN A 35 -3.73 20.19 4.50
C ASN A 35 -2.73 20.48 5.64
N GLY A 36 -1.58 19.81 5.68
CA GLY A 36 -0.49 20.14 6.61
C GLY A 36 -0.58 19.51 8.01
N PHE A 37 -1.44 18.50 8.21
CA PHE A 37 -1.56 17.81 9.50
C PHE A 37 -0.42 16.80 9.79
N GLY A 38 0.56 16.68 8.90
CA GLY A 38 1.76 15.86 9.11
C GLY A 38 2.16 15.06 7.88
N VAL A 39 2.72 13.87 8.11
CA VAL A 39 3.16 12.93 7.07
C VAL A 39 2.46 11.58 7.24
N ALA A 40 2.37 10.81 6.16
CA ALA A 40 1.85 9.46 6.19
C ALA A 40 2.77 8.50 5.44
N VAL A 41 2.77 7.23 5.87
CA VAL A 41 3.41 6.13 5.16
C VAL A 41 2.32 5.30 4.49
N SER A 42 2.55 4.87 3.25
CA SER A 42 1.60 4.06 2.49
C SER A 42 2.35 3.06 1.61
N TYR A 43 1.73 1.90 1.39
CA TYR A 43 2.16 0.91 0.41
C TYR A 43 1.50 1.10 -0.95
N THR A 44 0.48 1.97 -1.03
CA THR A 44 -0.28 2.24 -2.24
C THR A 44 0.06 3.65 -2.74
N ARG A 45 0.39 3.76 -4.02
CA ARG A 45 0.52 5.02 -4.75
C ARG A 45 -0.61 5.10 -5.78
N PRO A 46 -1.68 5.88 -5.53
CA PRO A 46 -2.70 6.10 -6.55
C PRO A 46 -2.12 6.91 -7.72
N HIS A 47 -2.79 6.87 -8.86
CA HIS A 47 -2.42 7.70 -9.99
C HIS A 47 -2.65 9.17 -9.64
N GLY A 48 -1.59 9.97 -9.71
CA GLY A 48 -1.64 11.40 -9.43
C GLY A 48 -1.44 11.79 -7.95
N ASP A 49 -0.96 13.01 -7.78
CA ASP A 49 -0.51 13.54 -6.49
C ASP A 49 -1.44 14.65 -5.98
N LEU A 50 -2.74 14.54 -6.26
CA LEU A 50 -3.78 15.41 -5.73
C LEU A 50 -4.65 14.64 -4.73
N SER A 51 -4.90 15.24 -3.57
CA SER A 51 -5.97 14.82 -2.66
C SER A 51 -7.34 15.11 -3.27
N TYR A 52 -8.41 14.52 -2.72
CA TYR A 52 -9.78 14.81 -3.17
C TYR A 52 -10.18 16.29 -3.02
N ASP A 53 -9.55 17.01 -2.11
CA ASP A 53 -9.75 18.46 -1.95
C ASP A 53 -8.95 19.29 -2.98
N GLY A 54 -8.27 18.62 -3.93
CA GLY A 54 -7.50 19.23 -5.00
C GLY A 54 -6.12 19.73 -4.60
N LEU A 55 -5.69 19.49 -3.35
CA LEU A 55 -4.40 19.95 -2.85
C LEU A 55 -3.28 18.97 -3.23
N PRO A 56 -2.08 19.49 -3.57
CA PRO A 56 -0.95 18.68 -4.00
C PRO A 56 -0.31 17.90 -2.84
N LEU A 57 0.25 16.75 -3.17
CA LEU A 57 1.02 15.87 -2.29
C LEU A 57 2.41 15.64 -2.89
N VAL A 58 3.39 15.40 -2.02
CA VAL A 58 4.73 14.97 -2.44
C VAL A 58 4.96 13.55 -1.94
N CYS A 59 4.99 12.59 -2.86
CA CYS A 59 5.31 11.21 -2.55
C CYS A 59 6.82 10.98 -2.61
N LYS A 60 7.41 10.44 -1.53
CA LYS A 60 8.84 10.11 -1.47
C LYS A 60 9.03 8.63 -1.16
N PRO A 61 9.86 7.90 -1.92
CA PRO A 61 10.22 6.54 -1.57
C PRO A 61 11.02 6.54 -0.25
N LEU A 62 10.79 5.52 0.58
CA LEU A 62 11.61 5.29 1.75
C LEU A 62 12.97 4.73 1.30
N ALA A 63 14.06 5.37 1.75
CA ALA A 63 15.43 4.98 1.37
C ALA A 63 15.92 3.74 2.12
N ASP A 64 15.35 3.49 3.29
CA ASP A 64 15.69 2.33 4.11
C ASP A 64 15.25 1.02 3.44
N PRO A 65 16.05 -0.05 3.55
CA PRO A 65 15.63 -1.37 3.10
C PRO A 65 14.46 -1.85 3.97
N LEU A 66 13.30 -2.02 3.36
CA LEU A 66 12.09 -2.52 4.03
C LEU A 66 11.87 -4.01 3.72
N PRO A 67 11.25 -4.77 4.63
CA PRO A 67 10.85 -6.13 4.34
C PRO A 67 9.92 -6.15 3.12
N MET A 68 10.20 -7.08 2.20
CA MET A 68 9.47 -7.19 0.94
C MET A 68 8.01 -7.57 1.21
N GLN A 69 7.06 -6.73 0.77
CA GLN A 69 5.65 -7.08 0.82
C GLN A 69 5.27 -7.92 -0.39
N ARG A 70 4.63 -9.08 -0.14
CA ARG A 70 4.21 -10.01 -1.19
C ARG A 70 2.72 -9.87 -1.47
N ILE A 71 2.37 -9.63 -2.72
CA ILE A 71 1.01 -9.83 -3.22
C ILE A 71 0.82 -11.34 -3.41
N ILE A 72 -0.20 -11.90 -2.76
CA ILE A 72 -0.50 -13.34 -2.82
C ILE A 72 -1.87 -13.57 -3.43
N LEU A 73 -1.96 -14.62 -4.24
CA LEU A 73 -3.22 -15.16 -4.72
C LEU A 73 -3.55 -16.41 -3.90
N ALA A 74 -4.72 -16.41 -3.26
CA ALA A 74 -5.19 -17.52 -2.45
C ALA A 74 -6.50 -18.08 -3.02
N HIS A 75 -6.66 -19.41 -2.97
CA HIS A 75 -7.90 -20.10 -3.29
C HIS A 75 -8.08 -21.32 -2.38
N ASP A 76 -9.32 -21.79 -2.21
CA ASP A 76 -9.59 -23.02 -1.47
C ASP A 76 -9.03 -24.22 -2.25
N THR A 77 -8.16 -25.02 -1.62
CA THR A 77 -7.56 -26.20 -2.23
C THR A 77 -8.51 -27.39 -2.27
N ARG A 78 -9.61 -27.34 -1.50
CA ARG A 78 -10.66 -28.38 -1.49
C ARG A 78 -11.63 -28.24 -2.67
N GLN A 79 -11.61 -27.10 -3.37
CA GLN A 79 -12.47 -26.84 -4.51
C GLN A 79 -11.67 -26.92 -5.81
N ARG A 80 -12.24 -27.60 -6.81
CA ARG A 80 -11.67 -27.57 -8.15
C ARG A 80 -11.88 -26.18 -8.75
N LEU A 81 -10.79 -25.52 -9.12
CA LEU A 81 -10.85 -24.25 -9.82
C LEU A 81 -11.56 -24.39 -11.17
N SER A 82 -12.41 -23.42 -11.49
CA SER A 82 -13.01 -23.31 -12.82
C SER A 82 -11.94 -22.97 -13.86
N LYS A 83 -12.24 -23.20 -15.15
CA LYS A 83 -11.36 -22.77 -16.25
C LYS A 83 -11.11 -21.27 -16.23
N ALA A 84 -12.13 -20.48 -15.89
CA ALA A 84 -12.02 -19.03 -15.77
C ALA A 84 -11.09 -18.60 -14.61
N ALA A 85 -11.17 -19.28 -13.46
CA ALA A 85 -10.29 -18.99 -12.33
C ALA A 85 -8.83 -19.34 -12.64
N LEU A 86 -8.58 -20.47 -13.31
CA LEU A 86 -7.23 -20.83 -13.77
C LEU A 86 -6.68 -19.80 -14.76
N ALA A 87 -7.50 -19.37 -15.74
CA ALA A 87 -7.10 -18.34 -16.69
C ALA A 87 -6.77 -17.00 -15.99
N PHE A 88 -7.58 -16.60 -15.00
CA PHE A 88 -7.32 -15.41 -14.19
C PHE A 88 -5.99 -15.50 -13.44
N ILE A 89 -5.69 -16.63 -12.81
CA ILE A 89 -4.43 -16.84 -12.09
C ILE A 89 -3.22 -16.64 -13.01
N GLU A 90 -3.27 -17.22 -14.20
CA GLU A 90 -2.18 -17.10 -15.17
C GLU A 90 -2.00 -15.65 -15.64
N VAL A 91 -3.10 -14.96 -15.97
CA VAL A 91 -3.06 -13.54 -16.36
C VAL A 91 -2.53 -12.66 -15.23
N ALA A 92 -3.02 -12.86 -14.00
CA ALA A 92 -2.58 -12.08 -12.84
C ALA A 92 -1.08 -12.27 -12.57
N LYS A 93 -0.58 -13.52 -12.59
CA LYS A 93 0.85 -13.80 -12.43
C LYS A 93 1.70 -13.14 -13.51
N ALA A 94 1.29 -13.25 -14.77
CA ALA A 94 2.01 -12.65 -15.89
C ALA A 94 2.04 -11.11 -15.80
N TRP A 95 0.94 -10.50 -15.36
CA TRP A 95 0.86 -9.06 -15.17
C TRP A 95 1.79 -8.58 -14.05
N PHE A 96 1.73 -9.19 -12.87
CA PHE A 96 2.59 -8.82 -11.73
C PHE A 96 4.08 -9.16 -11.96
N ALA A 97 4.41 -10.10 -12.85
CA ALA A 97 5.79 -10.40 -13.22
C ALA A 97 6.40 -9.37 -14.20
N SER A 98 5.55 -8.64 -14.95
CA SER A 98 5.99 -7.71 -15.99
C SER A 98 5.83 -6.23 -15.62
N HIS A 99 5.22 -5.92 -14.48
CA HIS A 99 5.00 -4.55 -14.00
C HIS A 99 5.69 -4.34 -12.65
N ASP A 100 6.46 -3.26 -12.53
CA ASP A 100 6.91 -2.80 -11.24
C ASP A 100 5.72 -2.19 -10.49
N VAL A 101 5.59 -2.52 -9.20
CA VAL A 101 4.43 -2.15 -8.38
C VAL A 101 4.36 -0.62 -8.16
N PHE A 102 5.46 0.09 -8.43
CA PHE A 102 5.59 1.54 -8.21
C PHE A 102 5.99 2.36 -9.45
N THR A 103 5.96 1.81 -10.66
CA THR A 103 6.15 2.63 -11.86
C THR A 103 4.85 3.36 -12.22
N GLY A 104 4.75 4.61 -11.76
CA GLY A 104 3.68 5.58 -12.05
C GLY A 104 3.89 6.87 -11.27
#